data_AF-A0A850MKS0-F1
#
_entry.id   AF-A0A850MKS0-F1
#
_cell.length_a   1.000
_cell.length_b   1.000
_cell.length_c   1.000
_cell.angle_alpha   90.00
_cell.angle_beta   90.00
_cell.angle_gamma   90.00
#
_symmetry.space_group_name_H-M   'P 1'
#
loop_
_entity.id
_entity.type
_entity.pdbx_description
1 polymer ?
#
loop_
_entity_poly.entity_id
_entity_poly.type
_entity_poly.pdbx_seq_one_letter_code
_entity_poly.pdbx_strand_id
1 'polypeptide(L)' 'MKELNLSIDEEAANQIEAIAKDNGLSLKRFCELILEMFPEDGNLYWGAWFRGGPGARRFVIDWPKFSSPVIKLKKEELK' A
#
# COMPACT_ATOMS: atom_id res chain seq x y z
N MET A 1 10.53 5.01 -14.74
CA MET A 1 9.35 4.39 -14.11
C MET A 1 9.48 2.88 -14.21
N LYS A 2 9.10 2.16 -13.15
CA LYS A 2 8.90 0.70 -13.19
C LYS A 2 7.40 0.45 -13.21
N GLU A 3 6.95 -0.51 -14.00
CA GLU A 3 5.54 -0.90 -14.08
C GLU A 3 5.35 -2.24 -13.37
N LEU A 4 4.29 -2.34 -12.56
CA LEU A 4 3.94 -3.50 -11.76
C LEU A 4 2.50 -3.90 -12.08
N ASN A 5 2.30 -5.16 -12.47
CA ASN A 5 0.98 -5.77 -12.56
C ASN A 5 0.71 -6.49 -11.24
N LEU A 6 -0.32 -6.05 -10.52
CA LEU A 6 -0.69 -6.60 -9.22
C LEU A 6 -1.93 -7.48 -9.39
N SER A 7 -1.85 -8.71 -8.87
CA SER A 7 -3.03 -9.52 -8.59
C SER A 7 -3.29 -9.41 -7.09
N ILE A 8 -4.46 -8.88 -6.74
CA ILE A 8 -4.91 -8.72 -5.36
C ILE A 8 -6.20 -9.52 -5.18
N ASP A 9 -6.41 -9.98 -3.95
CA ASP A 9 -7.66 -10.63 -3.57
C ASP A 9 -8.87 -9.71 -3.75
N GLU A 10 -10.02 -10.28 -4.07
CA GLU A 10 -11.24 -9.54 -4.39
C GLU A 10 -11.74 -8.70 -3.20
N GLU A 11 -11.64 -9.21 -1.97
CA GLU A 11 -12.06 -8.46 -0.79
C GLU A 11 -11.17 -7.23 -0.57
N ALA A 12 -9.86 -7.41 -0.68
CA ALA A 12 -8.90 -6.31 -0.57
C ALA A 12 -9.09 -5.28 -1.70
N ALA A 13 -9.34 -5.74 -2.93
CA ALA A 13 -9.61 -4.86 -4.07
C ALA A 13 -10.84 -3.98 -3.83
N ASN A 14 -11.94 -4.59 -3.38
CA ASN A 14 -13.20 -3.89 -3.12
C ASN A 14 -13.06 -2.83 -2.02
N GLN A 15 -12.32 -3.14 -0.95
CA GLN A 15 -12.05 -2.18 0.13
C GLN A 15 -11.24 -0.98 -0.36
N ILE A 16 -10.16 -1.22 -1.11
CA ILE A 16 -9.30 -0.16 -1.63
C ILE A 16 -10.06 0.70 -2.66
N GLU A 17 -10.88 0.08 -3.50
CA GLU A 17 -11.69 0.77 -4.51
C GLU A 17 -12.76 1.66 -3.86
N ALA A 18 -13.43 1.19 -2.81
CA ALA A 18 -14.41 1.99 -2.07
C ALA A 18 -13.77 3.29 -1.52
N ILE A 19 -12.62 3.17 -0.85
CA ILE A 19 -11.90 4.33 -0.29
C ILE A 19 -11.45 5.28 -1.41
N ALA A 20 -10.92 4.73 -2.51
CA ALA A 20 -10.49 5.54 -3.65
C ALA A 20 -11.66 6.35 -4.23
N LYS A 21 -12.81 5.69 -4.44
CA LYS A 21 -14.02 6.32 -4.97
C LYS A 21 -14.54 7.43 -4.05
N ASP A 22 -14.59 7.19 -2.74
CA ASP A 22 -15.04 8.18 -1.75
C ASP A 22 -14.15 9.44 -1.74
N ASN A 23 -12.90 9.32 -2.20
CA ASN A 23 -11.93 10.42 -2.29
C ASN A 23 -11.76 10.95 -3.73
N GLY A 24 -12.60 10.54 -4.70
CA GLY A 24 -12.53 11.00 -6.08
C GLY A 24 -11.29 10.53 -6.84
N LEU A 25 -10.72 9.38 -6.45
CA LEU A 25 -9.51 8.81 -7.05
C LEU A 25 -9.82 7.54 -7.82
N SER A 26 -9.08 7.31 -8.91
CA SER A 26 -9.02 5.97 -9.50
C SER A 26 -8.26 5.01 -8.59
N LEU A 27 -8.65 3.72 -8.58
CA LEU A 27 -7.95 2.65 -7.86
C LEU A 27 -6.43 2.67 -8.11
N LYS A 28 -6.01 2.80 -9.38
CA LYS A 28 -4.58 2.88 -9.75
C LYS A 28 -3.85 4.01 -9.01
N ARG A 29 -4.35 5.25 -9.08
CA ARG A 29 -3.73 6.41 -8.43
C ARG A 29 -3.68 6.24 -6.91
N PHE A 30 -4.72 5.66 -6.31
CA PHE A 30 -4.73 5.42 -4.87
C PHE A 30 -3.69 4.38 -4.45
N CYS A 31 -3.54 3.28 -5.21
CA CYS A 31 -2.47 2.31 -4.98
C CYS A 31 -1.07 2.91 -5.16
N GLU A 32 -0.89 3.80 -6.15
CA GLU A 32 0.37 4.54 -6.33
C GLU A 32 0.68 5.39 -5.10
N LEU A 33 -0.28 6.13 -4.55
CA LEU A 33 -0.09 6.95 -3.34
C LEU A 33 0.29 6.09 -2.12
N ILE A 34 -0.35 4.93 -1.93
CA ILE A 34 0.00 4.01 -0.84
C ILE A 34 1.47 3.56 -0.97
N LEU A 35 1.90 3.21 -2.18
CA LEU A 35 3.28 2.77 -2.44
C LEU A 35 4.29 3.92 -2.43
N GLU A 36 3.88 5.16 -2.72
CA GLU A 36 4.72 6.37 -2.62
C GLU A 36 4.98 6.72 -1.14
N MET A 37 3.98 6.58 -0.27
CA MET A 37 4.13 6.86 1.16
C MET A 37 4.86 5.75 1.93
N PHE A 38 4.79 4.51 1.46
CA PHE A 38 5.38 3.38 2.18
C PHE A 38 6.89 3.55 2.42
N PRO A 39 7.72 3.97 1.45
CA PRO A 39 9.15 4.21 1.65
C PRO A 39 9.47 5.44 2.53
N GLU A 40 8.57 6.42 2.62
CA GLU A 40 8.84 7.66 3.37
C GLU A 40 8.71 7.45 4.88
N ASP A 41 7.66 6.73 5.28
CA ASP A 41 7.24 6.63 6.69
C ASP A 41 7.13 5.18 7.18
N GLY A 42 6.99 4.21 6.27
CA GLY A 42 6.87 2.79 6.57
C GLY A 42 8.21 2.05 6.61
N ASN A 43 8.26 0.98 7.39
CA ASN A 43 9.40 0.07 7.40
C ASN A 43 9.00 -1.31 6.85
N LEU A 44 9.80 -1.84 5.94
CA LEU A 44 9.74 -3.25 5.53
C LEU A 44 10.86 -4.02 6.22
N TYR A 45 10.51 -4.92 7.14
CA TYR A 45 11.47 -5.87 7.69
C TYR A 45 11.27 -7.22 7.02
N TRP A 46 12.36 -7.87 6.63
CA TRP A 46 12.34 -9.20 6.04
C TRP A 46 13.42 -10.10 6.65
N GLY A 47 13.19 -11.40 6.63
CA GLY A 47 14.16 -12.34 7.16
C GLY A 47 13.74 -13.80 7.01
N ALA A 48 14.65 -14.70 7.36
CA ALA A 48 14.31 -16.10 7.52
C ALA A 48 13.34 -16.27 8.70
N TRP A 49 12.25 -17.01 8.50
CA TRP A 49 11.36 -17.38 9.59
C TRP A 49 11.80 -18.73 10.16
N PHE A 50 12.64 -18.67 11.19
CA PHE A 50 13.29 -19.86 11.76
C PHE A 50 12.31 -20.97 12.20
N ARG A 51 11.08 -20.62 12.58
CA ARG A 51 10.05 -21.57 13.01
C ARG A 51 9.03 -21.96 11.92
N GLY A 52 9.15 -21.39 10.72
CA GLY A 52 8.21 -21.65 9.61
C GLY A 52 8.55 -22.87 8.76
N GLY A 53 9.64 -23.57 9.06
CA GLY A 53 10.15 -24.69 8.26
C GLY A 53 11.18 -24.28 7.18
N PRO A 54 11.70 -25.26 6.42
CA PRO A 54 12.73 -25.01 5.41
C PRO A 54 12.26 -24.00 4.35
N GLY A 55 13.05 -22.95 4.13
CA GLY A 55 12.77 -21.91 3.12
C GLY A 55 11.78 -20.83 3.55
N ALA A 56 11.19 -20.94 4.74
CA ALA A 56 10.22 -19.97 5.21
C ALA A 56 10.82 -18.56 5.39
N ARG A 57 10.09 -17.55 4.90
CA ARG A 57 10.43 -16.14 5.04
C ARG A 57 9.37 -15.43 5.85
N ARG A 58 9.80 -14.45 6.63
CA ARG A 58 8.91 -13.49 7.30
C ARG A 58 9.08 -12.16 6.62
N PHE A 59 7.96 -11.53 6.31
CA PHE A 59 7.86 -10.12 5.97
C PHE A 59 7.04 -9.45 7.07
N VAL A 60 7.51 -8.30 7.56
CA VAL A 60 6.78 -7.45 8.49
C VAL A 60 6.71 -6.09 7.86
N ILE A 61 5.49 -5.66 7.60
CA ILE A 61 5.17 -4.33 7.10
C ILE A 61 4.77 -3.53 8.33
N ASP A 62 5.64 -2.61 8.75
CA ASP A 62 5.38 -1.73 9.88
C ASP A 62 5.00 -0.35 9.35
N TRP A 63 3.70 -0.07 9.37
CA TRP A 63 3.19 1.27 9.13
C TRP A 63 3.29 2.05 10.44
N PRO A 64 3.84 3.28 10.44
CA PRO A 64 3.99 4.05 11.66
C PRO A 64 2.62 4.23 12.29
N LYS A 65 2.45 3.71 13.51
CA LYS A 65 1.14 3.60 14.14
C LYS A 65 0.44 4.94 14.41
N PHE A 66 1.10 6.09 14.27
CA PHE A 66 0.53 7.39 14.64
C PHE A 66 1.03 8.62 13.86
N SER A 67 1.77 8.48 12.75
CA SER A 67 1.84 9.56 11.77
C SER A 67 0.74 9.29 10.75
N SER A 68 -0.33 10.07 10.75
CA SER A 68 -1.20 10.13 9.57
C SER A 68 -0.51 11.07 8.60
N PRO A 69 0.26 10.58 7.60
CA PRO A 69 0.74 11.46 6.54
C PRO A 69 -0.48 12.13 5.91
N VAL A 70 -0.54 13.46 6.01
CA VAL A 70 -1.60 14.26 5.38
C VAL A 70 -1.19 14.47 3.94
N ILE A 71 -1.74 13.66 3.02
CA ILE A 71 -1.59 13.92 1.59
C ILE A 71 -2.55 15.04 1.20
N LYS A 72 -2.01 16.13 0.67
CA LYS A 72 -2.81 17.19 0.05
C LYS A 72 -2.85 16.93 -1.45
N LEU A 73 -4.02 16.52 -1.94
CA LEU A 73 -4.26 16.33 -3.37
C LEU A 73 -4.72 17.65 -4.00
N LYS A 74 -4.21 17.95 -5.19
CA LYS A 74 -4.71 19.10 -5.95
C LYS A 74 -6.03 18.77 -6.63
N LYS A 75 -6.83 19.80 -6.93
CA LYS A 75 -8.15 19.62 -7.55
C LYS A 75 -8.06 18.92 -8.91
N GLU A 76 -6.95 19.09 -9.63
CA GLU A 76 -6.73 18.47 -10.94
C GLU A 76 -6.40 16.96 -10.86
N GLU A 77 -6.05 16.47 -9.67
CA GLU A 77 -5.82 15.04 -9.41
C GLU A 77 -7.10 14.29 -9.02
N LEU A 78 -8.15 15.03 -8.67
CA LEU A 78 -9.48 14.49 -8.37
C LEU A 78 -10.26 14.33 -9.68
N LYS A 79 -10.91 13.18 -9.88
CA LYS A 79 -11.75 12.90 -11.05
C LYS A 79 -13.20 13.27 -10.82
#